data_AF-A0A0D2EAI7-F1
#
_entry.id   AF-A0A0D2EAI7-F1
#
_cell.length_a   1.000
_cell.length_b   1.000
_cell.length_c   1.000
_cell.angle_alpha   90.00
_cell.angle_beta   90.00
_cell.angle_gamma   90.00
#
_symmetry.space_group_name_H-M   'P 1'
#
loop_
_entity.id
_entity.type
_entity.pdbx_description
1 polymer ?
#
loop_
_entity_poly.entity_id
_entity_poly.type
_entity_poly.pdbx_seq_one_letter_code
_entity_poly.pdbx_strand_id
1 'polypeptide(L)'
;MMTKIMVVPYSKLDSWEMNATLFQGTIFIEENHTKKLSSRQEQFSAAARPNAMSQDIMSFWGYKFETISLLPEPWSLVSREHIESREDQVVSNYAQYCSIVRTGLGKIKMIIGGEVDAVLDFKPEDKSQPVNWVELKTTAAVVNEREQIKFERKLLKFWAQSFLLGVPKIVVGYRTPQGILERIEELETQTIPDKVRQKGKYLWDGQICINFAASFLEWLKGVMTEDGVWRIRKREKVPVIEVFKLEETGHGDILSQAFLDWRSKELAAYPTQHSAGTAHINGNGQVPEPG
;
A
#
# COMPACT_ATOMS: atom_id res chain seq x y z
N MET A 1 0.18 4.88 0.38
CA MET A 1 1.45 5.61 0.09
C MET A 1 2.55 4.69 -0.40
N MET A 2 2.93 3.68 0.39
CA MET A 2 4.06 2.80 0.05
C MET A 2 3.94 2.11 -1.33
N THR A 3 2.71 1.73 -1.73
CA THR A 3 2.45 1.25 -3.10
C THR A 3 2.95 2.22 -4.16
N LYS A 4 2.71 3.54 -4.01
CA LYS A 4 3.11 4.57 -4.98
C LYS A 4 4.63 4.65 -5.12
N ILE A 5 5.38 4.46 -4.03
CA ILE A 5 6.85 4.40 -4.01
C ILE A 5 7.32 3.11 -4.68
N MET A 6 6.73 1.97 -4.31
CA MET A 6 7.15 0.65 -4.80
C MET A 6 7.02 0.51 -6.31
N VAL A 7 5.99 1.10 -6.91
CA VAL A 7 5.71 0.99 -8.35
C VAL A 7 6.36 2.09 -9.21
N VAL A 8 7.15 2.99 -8.62
CA VAL A 8 7.79 4.12 -9.34
C VAL A 8 8.53 3.69 -10.60
N PRO A 9 9.33 2.60 -10.61
CA PRO A 9 10.10 2.21 -11.81
C PRO A 9 9.25 2.04 -13.08
N TYR A 10 7.97 1.70 -12.92
CA TYR A 10 7.04 1.44 -14.03
C TYR A 10 5.88 2.45 -14.12
N SER A 11 5.80 3.42 -13.19
CA SER A 11 4.67 4.36 -13.08
C SER A 11 5.04 5.77 -13.53
N LYS A 12 5.58 5.90 -14.75
CA LYS A 12 6.09 7.18 -15.29
C LYS A 12 5.06 8.30 -15.31
N LEU A 13 3.78 7.96 -15.52
CA LEU A 13 2.68 8.92 -15.63
C LEU A 13 2.08 9.35 -14.29
N ASP A 14 2.40 8.66 -13.19
CA ASP A 14 1.83 9.01 -11.89
C ASP A 14 2.45 10.32 -11.39
N SER A 15 1.68 11.18 -10.71
CA SER A 15 2.21 12.32 -9.96
C SER A 15 1.61 12.30 -8.56
N TRP A 16 2.46 12.48 -7.55
CA TRP A 16 2.05 12.44 -6.16
C TRP A 16 3.04 13.16 -5.27
N GLU A 17 2.53 13.58 -4.12
CA GLU A 17 3.29 14.24 -3.07
C GLU A 17 2.95 13.60 -1.73
N MET A 18 3.96 13.48 -0.88
CA MET A 18 3.86 13.01 0.50
C MET A 18 4.60 13.99 1.40
N ASN A 19 4.10 14.19 2.62
CA ASN A 19 4.84 14.89 3.64
C ASN A 19 5.52 13.87 4.57
N ALA A 20 6.66 14.23 5.13
CA ALA A 20 7.34 13.38 6.08
C ALA A 20 8.00 14.20 7.20
N THR A 21 8.12 13.62 8.39
CA THR A 21 8.84 14.22 9.53
C THR A 21 9.58 13.15 10.31
N LEU A 22 10.73 13.50 10.89
CA LEU A 22 11.50 12.64 11.78
C LEU A 22 11.12 12.96 13.23
N PHE A 23 10.57 11.98 13.93
CA PHE A 23 10.28 12.11 15.36
C PHE A 23 10.79 10.89 16.12
N GLN A 24 11.69 11.14 17.08
CA GLN A 24 12.26 10.11 17.97
C GLN A 24 12.81 8.89 17.21
N GLY A 25 13.60 9.13 16.16
CA GLY A 25 14.23 8.08 15.36
C GLY A 25 13.31 7.34 14.39
N THR A 26 12.05 7.77 14.26
CA THR A 26 11.06 7.20 13.32
C THR A 26 10.62 8.26 12.31
N ILE A 27 10.62 7.89 11.03
CA ILE A 27 10.09 8.75 9.97
C ILE A 27 8.59 8.45 9.82
N PHE A 28 7.77 9.47 10.00
CA PHE A 28 6.34 9.42 9.74
C PHE A 28 6.10 10.01 8.36
N ILE A 29 5.28 9.33 7.55
CA ILE A 29 4.97 9.74 6.17
C ILE A 29 3.46 9.77 6.02
N GLU A 30 2.94 10.86 5.48
CA GLU A 30 1.53 11.02 5.13
C GLU A 30 1.36 11.46 3.67
N GLU A 31 0.17 11.26 3.13
CA GLU A 31 -0.16 11.71 1.79
C GLU A 31 -0.46 13.21 1.83
N ASN A 32 0.08 13.98 0.87
CA ASN A 32 -0.26 15.39 0.79
C ASN A 32 -1.74 15.54 0.36
N HIS A 33 -2.58 15.92 1.32
CA HIS A 33 -4.03 15.99 1.12
C HIS A 33 -4.43 17.00 0.03
N THR A 34 -3.83 18.19 0.04
CA THR A 34 -4.10 19.24 -0.94
C THR A 34 -3.79 18.78 -2.36
N LYS A 35 -2.64 18.12 -2.58
CA LYS A 35 -2.28 17.58 -3.90
C LYS A 35 -3.21 16.45 -4.32
N LYS A 36 -3.65 15.61 -3.40
CA LYS A 36 -4.62 14.55 -3.67
C LYS A 36 -5.95 15.12 -4.14
N LEU A 37 -6.47 16.13 -3.44
CA LEU A 37 -7.72 16.81 -3.80
C LEU A 37 -7.62 17.52 -5.15
N SER A 38 -6.55 18.27 -5.41
CA SER A 38 -6.38 18.97 -6.69
C SER A 38 -6.27 18.00 -7.86
N SER A 39 -5.51 16.92 -7.73
CA SER A 39 -5.43 15.90 -8.78
C SER A 39 -6.74 15.15 -9.00
N ARG A 40 -7.56 14.98 -7.97
CA ARG A 40 -8.92 14.44 -8.12
C ARG A 40 -9.81 15.41 -8.91
N GLN A 41 -9.77 16.69 -8.57
CA GLN A 41 -10.52 17.73 -9.28
C GLN A 41 -10.11 17.84 -10.76
N GLU A 42 -8.81 17.83 -11.04
CA GLU A 42 -8.26 17.83 -12.41
C GLU A 42 -8.80 16.64 -13.21
N GLN A 43 -8.81 15.43 -12.64
CA GLN A 43 -9.33 14.23 -13.29
C GLN A 43 -10.82 14.31 -13.58
N PHE A 44 -11.61 14.90 -12.68
CA PHE A 44 -13.04 15.13 -12.89
C PHE A 44 -13.34 16.19 -13.95
N SER A 45 -12.50 17.22 -14.04
CA SER A 45 -12.66 18.32 -14.98
C SER A 45 -12.16 18.01 -16.40
N ALA A 46 -11.36 16.95 -16.57
CA ALA A 46 -10.82 16.56 -17.85
C ALA A 46 -11.93 16.12 -18.82
N ALA A 47 -11.87 16.61 -20.06
CA ALA A 47 -12.85 16.28 -21.09
C ALA A 47 -13.00 14.76 -21.26
N ALA A 48 -14.23 14.25 -21.09
CA ALA A 48 -14.53 12.86 -21.30
C ALA A 48 -14.24 12.47 -22.76
N ARG A 49 -13.59 11.33 -22.96
CA ARG A 49 -13.44 10.78 -24.31
C ARG A 49 -14.83 10.37 -24.83
N PRO A 50 -15.11 10.53 -26.13
CA PRO A 50 -16.35 10.01 -26.71
C PRO A 50 -16.54 8.53 -26.36
N ASN A 51 -17.74 8.17 -25.89
CA ASN A 51 -18.13 6.82 -25.46
C ASN A 51 -17.39 6.23 -24.24
N ALA A 52 -16.61 7.02 -23.49
CA ALA A 52 -16.04 6.56 -22.23
C ALA A 52 -17.06 6.71 -21.09
N MET A 53 -17.17 5.68 -20.25
CA MET A 53 -17.91 5.78 -18.99
C MET A 53 -17.21 6.76 -18.03
N SER A 54 -18.00 7.43 -17.18
CA SER A 54 -17.46 8.35 -16.19
C SER A 54 -16.58 7.63 -15.16
N GLN A 55 -15.65 8.35 -14.56
CA GLN A 55 -14.83 7.82 -13.47
C GLN A 55 -15.68 7.44 -12.24
N ASP A 56 -16.80 8.13 -12.02
CA ASP A 56 -17.74 7.81 -10.94
C ASP A 56 -18.38 6.45 -11.12
N ILE A 57 -18.87 6.15 -12.32
CA ILE A 57 -19.44 4.83 -12.64
C ILE A 57 -18.38 3.74 -12.49
N MET A 58 -17.15 4.00 -12.97
CA MET A 58 -16.06 3.04 -12.83
C MET A 58 -15.66 2.78 -11.37
N SER A 59 -15.74 3.81 -10.52
CA SER A 59 -15.49 3.68 -9.08
C SER A 59 -16.63 2.94 -8.39
N PHE A 60 -17.89 3.27 -8.74
CA PHE A 60 -19.09 2.61 -8.25
C PHE A 60 -19.05 1.10 -8.49
N TRP A 61 -18.59 0.64 -9.67
CA TRP A 61 -18.49 -0.79 -9.95
C TRP A 61 -17.54 -1.55 -9.01
N GLY A 62 -16.51 -0.89 -8.46
CA GLY A 62 -15.67 -1.48 -7.41
C GLY A 62 -16.49 -1.77 -6.16
N TYR A 63 -17.11 -0.74 -5.60
CA TYR A 63 -17.94 -0.86 -4.39
C TYR A 63 -19.16 -1.76 -4.60
N LYS A 64 -19.77 -1.76 -5.79
CA LYS A 64 -20.87 -2.68 -6.10
C LYS A 64 -20.39 -4.13 -6.13
N PHE A 65 -19.20 -4.39 -6.69
CA PHE A 65 -18.60 -5.71 -6.69
C PHE A 65 -18.31 -6.20 -5.27
N GLU A 66 -17.80 -5.33 -4.39
CA GLU A 66 -17.67 -5.64 -2.96
C GLU A 66 -19.03 -5.99 -2.33
N THR A 67 -20.03 -5.12 -2.54
CA THR A 67 -21.39 -5.30 -1.98
C THR A 67 -22.01 -6.66 -2.35
N ILE A 68 -21.86 -7.09 -3.61
CA ILE A 68 -22.46 -8.36 -4.08
C ILE A 68 -21.57 -9.59 -3.81
N SER A 69 -20.27 -9.40 -3.58
CA SER A 69 -19.33 -10.50 -3.35
C SER A 69 -19.15 -10.84 -1.88
N LEU A 70 -19.41 -9.89 -0.98
CA LEU A 70 -19.17 -10.03 0.45
C LEU A 70 -20.45 -10.37 1.22
N LEU A 71 -20.23 -10.83 2.45
CA LEU A 71 -21.25 -11.06 3.47
C LEU A 71 -20.79 -10.37 4.77
N PRO A 72 -21.72 -9.84 5.58
CA PRO A 72 -21.37 -9.18 6.83
C PRO A 72 -20.86 -10.15 7.91
N GLU A 73 -21.26 -11.42 7.82
CA GLU A 73 -20.87 -12.51 8.71
C GLU A 73 -20.55 -13.77 7.89
N PRO A 74 -19.90 -14.79 8.49
CA PRO A 74 -19.71 -16.08 7.85
C PRO A 74 -21.03 -16.67 7.32
N TRP A 75 -20.94 -17.40 6.20
CA TRP A 75 -22.10 -17.93 5.48
C TRP A 75 -23.16 -18.61 6.36
N SER A 76 -22.74 -19.35 7.38
CA SER A 76 -23.63 -20.08 8.29
C SER A 76 -24.50 -19.19 9.19
N LEU A 77 -24.16 -17.90 9.33
CA LEU A 77 -24.87 -16.94 10.17
C LEU A 77 -25.75 -15.97 9.37
N VAL A 78 -25.59 -15.94 8.05
CA VAL A 78 -26.32 -14.99 7.19
C VAL A 78 -27.59 -15.65 6.64
N SER A 79 -28.72 -14.94 6.72
CA SER A 79 -29.98 -15.44 6.21
C SER A 79 -29.95 -15.58 4.68
N ARG A 80 -30.71 -16.55 4.16
CA ARG A 80 -30.87 -16.73 2.72
C ARG A 80 -31.42 -15.48 2.03
N GLU A 81 -32.39 -14.82 2.66
CA GLU A 81 -32.97 -13.56 2.19
C GLU A 81 -31.89 -12.50 1.99
N HIS A 82 -30.98 -12.32 2.96
CA HIS A 82 -29.89 -11.36 2.82
C HIS A 82 -28.95 -11.71 1.66
N ILE A 83 -28.59 -12.99 1.50
CA ILE A 83 -27.69 -13.44 0.43
C ILE A 83 -28.29 -13.15 -0.95
N GLU A 84 -29.59 -13.44 -1.13
CA GLU A 84 -30.31 -13.28 -2.39
C GLU A 84 -30.65 -11.80 -2.68
N SER A 85 -30.74 -10.94 -1.65
CA SER A 85 -31.06 -9.51 -1.83
C SER A 85 -29.85 -8.59 -2.05
N ARG A 86 -28.61 -9.11 -2.14
CA ARG A 86 -27.38 -8.28 -2.27
C ARG A 86 -27.34 -7.41 -3.53
N GLU A 87 -28.03 -7.84 -4.58
CA GLU A 87 -28.15 -7.05 -5.81
C GLU A 87 -28.95 -5.76 -5.59
N ASP A 88 -29.87 -5.75 -4.64
CA ASP A 88 -30.72 -4.59 -4.29
C ASP A 88 -30.14 -3.73 -3.16
N GLN A 89 -29.08 -4.19 -2.50
CA GLN A 89 -28.45 -3.43 -1.42
C GLN A 89 -27.83 -2.12 -1.92
N VAL A 90 -28.01 -1.08 -1.10
CA VAL A 90 -27.42 0.23 -1.32
C VAL A 90 -25.90 0.15 -1.16
N VAL A 91 -25.19 0.59 -2.20
CA VAL A 91 -23.73 0.64 -2.20
C VAL A 91 -23.26 1.82 -1.35
N SER A 92 -22.30 1.57 -0.46
CA SER A 92 -21.66 2.58 0.38
C SER A 92 -20.16 2.36 0.42
N ASN A 93 -19.39 3.45 0.46
CA ASN A 93 -17.94 3.42 0.62
C ASN A 93 -17.46 4.10 1.93
N TYR A 94 -18.37 4.25 2.91
CA TYR A 94 -18.06 4.88 4.20
C TYR A 94 -17.41 3.91 5.18
N ALA A 95 -17.89 2.67 5.23
CA ALA A 95 -17.35 1.66 6.12
C ALA A 95 -16.02 1.15 5.56
N GLN A 96 -14.98 1.16 6.38
CA GLN A 96 -13.65 0.68 6.01
C GLN A 96 -13.07 -0.16 7.14
N TYR A 97 -12.33 -1.20 6.78
CA TYR A 97 -11.58 -2.01 7.72
C TYR A 97 -10.09 -1.89 7.43
N CYS A 98 -9.33 -1.33 8.37
CA CYS A 98 -7.89 -1.12 8.24
C CYS A 98 -7.10 -2.16 9.02
N SER A 99 -6.21 -2.87 8.33
CA SER A 99 -5.17 -3.70 8.93
C SER A 99 -3.90 -2.87 9.17
N ILE A 100 -3.31 -3.00 10.36
CA ILE A 100 -2.01 -2.40 10.69
C ILE A 100 -0.99 -3.53 10.76
N VAL A 101 -0.03 -3.51 9.83
CA VAL A 101 0.99 -4.56 9.71
C VAL A 101 2.38 -4.00 9.97
N ARG A 102 3.20 -4.80 10.65
CA ARG A 102 4.65 -4.58 10.73
C ARG A 102 5.32 -5.41 9.64
N THR A 103 6.03 -4.75 8.74
CA THR A 103 6.71 -5.39 7.60
C THR A 103 8.10 -4.79 7.39
N GLY A 104 8.83 -5.27 6.38
CA GLY A 104 10.13 -4.73 6.04
C GLY A 104 10.56 -5.03 4.61
N LEU A 105 11.45 -4.17 4.09
CA LEU A 105 12.10 -4.32 2.79
C LEU A 105 13.61 -4.14 3.01
N GLY A 106 14.40 -5.18 2.73
CA GLY A 106 15.83 -5.18 3.05
C GLY A 106 16.07 -4.95 4.55
N LYS A 107 16.86 -3.92 4.90
CA LYS A 107 17.14 -3.56 6.30
C LYS A 107 16.08 -2.65 6.93
N ILE A 108 15.12 -2.17 6.14
CA ILE A 108 14.11 -1.21 6.58
C ILE A 108 12.94 -1.95 7.20
N LYS A 109 12.60 -1.59 8.43
CA LYS A 109 11.38 -2.00 9.12
C LYS A 109 10.38 -0.86 9.02
N MET A 110 9.12 -1.19 8.76
CA MET A 110 8.04 -0.22 8.62
C MET A 110 6.74 -0.75 9.23
N ILE A 111 5.88 0.17 9.63
CA ILE A 111 4.49 -0.09 10.02
C ILE A 111 3.62 0.55 8.95
N ILE A 112 2.71 -0.22 8.38
CA ILE A 112 1.79 0.25 7.34
C ILE A 112 0.37 -0.02 7.81
N GLY A 113 -0.47 1.02 7.80
CA GLY A 113 -1.92 0.88 7.85
C GLY A 113 -2.48 0.84 6.42
N GLY A 114 -3.35 -0.12 6.14
CA GLY A 114 -4.04 -0.20 4.86
C GLY A 114 -5.40 -0.87 4.99
N GLU A 115 -6.34 -0.40 4.18
CA GLU A 115 -7.65 -1.02 4.01
C GLU A 115 -7.48 -2.45 3.46
N VAL A 116 -8.32 -3.37 3.95
CA VAL A 116 -8.47 -4.72 3.41
C VAL A 116 -9.97 -4.98 3.21
N ASP A 117 -10.32 -5.62 2.09
CA ASP A 117 -11.71 -5.72 1.68
C ASP A 117 -12.48 -6.78 2.47
N ALA A 118 -11.91 -7.97 2.68
CA ALA A 118 -12.54 -9.02 3.46
C ALA A 118 -11.56 -10.09 3.98
N VAL A 119 -12.10 -11.02 4.77
CA VAL A 119 -11.48 -12.31 5.09
C VAL A 119 -12.15 -13.39 4.25
N LEU A 120 -11.39 -14.36 3.75
CA LEU A 120 -11.94 -15.45 2.95
C LEU A 120 -12.82 -16.41 3.77
N ASP A 121 -12.44 -16.61 5.04
CA ASP A 121 -13.02 -17.56 5.97
C ASP A 121 -13.33 -16.89 7.32
N PHE A 122 -12.41 -16.98 8.27
CA PHE A 122 -12.53 -16.46 9.62
C PHE A 122 -11.18 -15.93 10.09
N LYS A 123 -11.23 -14.90 10.93
CA LYS A 123 -10.02 -14.44 11.60
C LYS A 123 -9.61 -15.52 12.62
N PRO A 124 -8.36 -15.99 12.62
CA PRO A 124 -7.91 -16.97 13.58
C PRO A 124 -8.05 -16.42 15.00
N GLU A 125 -8.48 -17.28 15.94
CA GLU A 125 -8.52 -16.94 17.37
C GLU A 125 -7.10 -16.66 17.90
N ASP A 126 -6.14 -17.47 17.45
CA ASP A 126 -4.73 -17.23 17.64
C ASP A 126 -4.25 -16.09 16.73
N LYS A 127 -4.07 -14.91 17.34
CA LYS A 127 -3.60 -13.70 16.66
C LYS A 127 -2.17 -13.79 16.12
N SER A 128 -1.42 -14.85 16.45
CA SER A 128 -0.10 -15.11 15.84
C SER A 128 -0.20 -15.72 14.44
N GLN A 129 -1.34 -16.33 14.10
CA GLN A 129 -1.58 -16.88 12.78
C GLN A 129 -1.90 -15.77 11.78
N PRO A 130 -1.45 -15.89 10.52
CA PRO A 130 -1.80 -14.95 9.47
C PRO A 130 -3.31 -15.01 9.21
N VAL A 131 -3.93 -13.85 9.06
CA VAL A 131 -5.32 -13.76 8.63
C VAL A 131 -5.39 -13.98 7.11
N ASN A 132 -6.35 -14.78 6.67
CA ASN A 132 -6.57 -15.07 5.25
C ASN A 132 -7.35 -13.93 4.57
N TRP A 133 -6.69 -12.77 4.45
CA TRP A 133 -7.28 -11.60 3.80
C TRP A 133 -7.51 -11.85 2.31
N VAL A 134 -8.51 -11.17 1.76
CA VAL A 134 -8.77 -11.12 0.32
C VAL A 134 -8.97 -9.68 -0.13
N GLU A 135 -8.35 -9.34 -1.25
CA GLU A 135 -8.54 -8.08 -1.95
C GLU A 135 -9.50 -8.30 -3.13
N LEU A 136 -10.50 -7.45 -3.30
CA LEU A 136 -11.43 -7.44 -4.41
C LEU A 136 -11.04 -6.35 -5.42
N LYS A 137 -11.00 -6.72 -6.69
CA LYS A 137 -10.75 -5.77 -7.78
C LYS A 137 -11.71 -5.99 -8.93
N THR A 138 -12.02 -4.93 -9.67
CA THR A 138 -12.71 -5.05 -10.95
C THR A 138 -11.86 -4.54 -12.10
N THR A 139 -12.03 -5.16 -13.27
CA THR A 139 -11.42 -4.69 -14.51
C THR A 139 -12.32 -4.98 -15.71
N ALA A 140 -12.11 -4.25 -16.80
CA ALA A 140 -12.73 -4.61 -18.08
C ALA A 140 -12.22 -5.99 -18.52
N ALA A 141 -13.08 -6.72 -19.22
CA ALA A 141 -12.74 -7.96 -19.91
C ALA A 141 -11.46 -7.78 -20.76
N VAL A 142 -10.66 -8.84 -20.83
CA VAL A 142 -9.41 -8.86 -21.59
C VAL A 142 -9.62 -9.75 -22.80
N VAL A 143 -9.98 -9.15 -23.93
CA VAL A 143 -10.34 -9.88 -25.16
C VAL A 143 -9.30 -9.71 -26.27
N ASN A 144 -8.33 -8.81 -26.09
CA ASN A 144 -7.25 -8.59 -27.06
C ASN A 144 -5.91 -8.23 -26.39
N GLU A 145 -4.83 -8.25 -27.17
CA GLU A 145 -3.47 -7.96 -26.70
C GLU A 145 -3.31 -6.55 -26.10
N ARG A 146 -4.00 -5.56 -26.66
CA ARG A 146 -3.96 -4.18 -26.14
C ARG A 146 -4.57 -4.09 -24.74
N GLU A 147 -5.64 -4.82 -24.49
CA GLU A 147 -6.25 -4.93 -23.16
C GLU A 147 -5.40 -5.76 -22.21
N GLN A 148 -4.73 -6.81 -22.69
CA GLN A 148 -3.78 -7.57 -21.89
C GLN A 148 -2.66 -6.67 -21.35
N ILE A 149 -2.11 -5.79 -22.19
CA ILE A 149 -1.09 -4.80 -21.77
C ILE A 149 -1.65 -3.84 -20.70
N LYS A 150 -2.90 -3.38 -20.85
CA LYS A 150 -3.54 -2.51 -19.85
C LYS A 150 -3.78 -3.25 -18.53
N PHE A 151 -4.25 -4.49 -18.60
CA PHE A 151 -4.51 -5.32 -17.43
C PHE A 151 -3.20 -5.61 -16.69
N GLU A 152 -2.14 -6.01 -17.38
CA GLU A 152 -0.85 -6.29 -16.76
C GLU A 152 -0.25 -5.05 -16.08
N ARG A 153 -0.44 -3.85 -16.65
CA ARG A 153 -0.07 -2.58 -15.98
C ARG A 153 -0.88 -2.31 -14.72
N LYS A 154 -2.16 -2.67 -14.69
CA LYS A 154 -2.99 -2.56 -13.47
C LYS A 154 -2.57 -3.60 -12.44
N LEU A 155 -2.22 -4.80 -12.90
CA LEU A 155 -1.84 -5.94 -12.07
C LEU A 155 -0.61 -5.62 -11.21
N LEU A 156 0.31 -4.77 -11.69
CA LEU A 156 1.39 -4.21 -10.86
C LEU A 156 0.87 -3.52 -9.60
N LYS A 157 -0.15 -2.66 -9.74
CA LYS A 157 -0.72 -1.92 -8.60
C LYS A 157 -1.50 -2.85 -7.67
N PHE A 158 -2.24 -3.82 -8.22
CA PHE A 158 -2.93 -4.84 -7.43
C PHE A 158 -1.93 -5.65 -6.59
N TRP A 159 -0.90 -6.19 -7.25
CA TRP A 159 0.17 -6.92 -6.58
C TRP A 159 0.84 -6.09 -5.49
N ALA A 160 1.28 -4.86 -5.80
CA ALA A 160 2.00 -4.03 -4.82
C ALA A 160 1.12 -3.64 -3.61
N GLN A 161 -0.18 -3.43 -3.79
CA GLN A 161 -1.12 -3.17 -2.68
C GLN A 161 -1.21 -4.38 -1.75
N SER A 162 -1.53 -5.55 -2.31
CA SER A 162 -1.74 -6.77 -1.55
C SER A 162 -0.43 -7.30 -0.93
N PHE A 163 0.68 -7.24 -1.66
CA PHE A 163 1.99 -7.68 -1.20
C PHE A 163 2.45 -6.90 0.05
N LEU A 164 2.30 -5.57 0.05
CA LEU A 164 2.73 -4.72 1.17
C LEU A 164 1.93 -4.95 2.45
N LEU A 165 0.65 -5.35 2.33
CA LEU A 165 -0.23 -5.66 3.46
C LEU A 165 -0.25 -7.15 3.83
N GLY A 166 0.48 -8.00 3.10
CA GLY A 166 0.48 -9.44 3.33
C GLY A 166 -0.86 -10.11 2.98
N VAL A 167 -1.63 -9.53 2.05
CA VAL A 167 -2.90 -10.10 1.57
C VAL A 167 -2.58 -11.25 0.59
N PRO A 168 -2.92 -12.50 0.91
CA PRO A 168 -2.50 -13.67 0.12
C PRO A 168 -3.25 -13.80 -1.22
N LYS A 169 -4.49 -13.31 -1.31
CA LYS A 169 -5.38 -13.53 -2.46
C LYS A 169 -5.98 -12.23 -2.98
N ILE A 170 -6.05 -12.11 -4.31
CA ILE A 170 -6.79 -11.06 -5.02
C ILE A 170 -7.86 -11.73 -5.88
N VAL A 171 -9.12 -11.32 -5.73
CA VAL A 171 -10.23 -11.79 -6.54
C VAL A 171 -10.61 -10.69 -7.53
N VAL A 172 -10.49 -11.00 -8.82
CA VAL A 172 -10.71 -10.04 -9.90
C VAL A 172 -12.00 -10.34 -10.63
N GLY A 173 -12.97 -9.43 -10.53
CA GLY A 173 -14.18 -9.42 -11.36
C GLY A 173 -13.92 -8.78 -12.73
N TYR A 174 -14.09 -9.56 -13.79
CA TYR A 174 -13.99 -9.08 -15.18
C TYR A 174 -15.37 -8.73 -15.68
N ARG A 175 -15.51 -7.52 -16.21
CA ARG A 175 -16.81 -6.97 -16.62
C ARG A 175 -16.80 -6.46 -18.06
N THR A 176 -17.99 -6.43 -18.65
CA THR A 176 -18.26 -5.74 -19.90
C THR A 176 -17.99 -4.24 -19.78
N PRO A 177 -17.91 -3.51 -20.92
CA PRO A 177 -17.90 -2.05 -20.91
C PRO A 177 -19.11 -1.41 -20.21
N GLN A 178 -20.24 -2.12 -20.15
CA GLN A 178 -21.49 -1.68 -19.50
C GLN A 178 -21.55 -2.00 -18.01
N GLY A 179 -20.53 -2.65 -17.43
CA GLY A 179 -20.50 -2.95 -16.00
C GLY A 179 -21.02 -4.32 -15.60
N ILE A 180 -21.41 -5.16 -16.56
CA ILE A 180 -21.91 -6.51 -16.27
C ILE A 180 -20.73 -7.43 -15.98
N LEU A 181 -20.74 -8.09 -14.82
CA LEU A 181 -19.73 -9.08 -14.44
C LEU A 181 -19.86 -10.32 -15.34
N GLU A 182 -18.77 -10.71 -15.98
CA GLU A 182 -18.73 -11.87 -16.89
C GLU A 182 -18.05 -13.08 -16.23
N ARG A 183 -16.97 -12.84 -15.49
CA ARG A 183 -16.22 -13.91 -14.80
C ARG A 183 -15.44 -13.36 -13.61
N ILE A 184 -15.06 -14.26 -12.72
CA ILE A 184 -14.18 -14.00 -11.59
C ILE A 184 -12.91 -14.83 -11.75
N GLU A 185 -11.78 -14.30 -11.29
CA GLU A 185 -10.50 -15.01 -11.24
C GLU A 185 -9.84 -14.78 -9.89
N GLU A 186 -9.33 -15.85 -9.30
CA GLU A 186 -8.52 -15.77 -8.09
C GLU A 186 -7.03 -15.75 -8.45
N LEU A 187 -6.32 -14.79 -7.88
CA LEU A 187 -4.89 -14.60 -8.05
C LEU A 187 -4.21 -14.70 -6.70
N GLU A 188 -3.30 -15.65 -6.57
CA GLU A 188 -2.38 -15.71 -5.43
C GLU A 188 -1.32 -14.62 -5.56
N THR A 189 -1.30 -13.67 -4.63
CA THR A 189 -0.47 -12.46 -4.67
C THR A 189 1.00 -12.77 -4.94
N GLN A 190 1.56 -13.78 -4.26
CA GLN A 190 2.98 -14.12 -4.38
C GLN A 190 3.36 -14.66 -5.77
N THR A 191 2.42 -15.25 -6.49
CA THR A 191 2.67 -15.85 -7.82
C THR A 191 2.56 -14.84 -8.96
N ILE A 192 2.03 -13.65 -8.70
CA ILE A 192 1.74 -12.65 -9.74
C ILE A 192 3.00 -12.23 -10.51
N PRO A 193 4.14 -11.89 -9.89
CA PRO A 193 5.35 -11.50 -10.62
C PRO A 193 5.83 -12.59 -11.57
N ASP A 194 5.84 -13.85 -11.13
CA ASP A 194 6.25 -14.99 -11.95
C ASP A 194 5.29 -15.24 -13.11
N LYS A 195 3.98 -15.12 -12.89
CA LYS A 195 2.97 -15.22 -13.95
C LYS A 195 3.18 -14.14 -15.01
N VAL A 196 3.47 -12.90 -14.61
CA VAL A 196 3.77 -11.80 -15.53
C VAL A 196 5.04 -12.07 -16.34
N ARG A 197 6.07 -12.62 -15.70
CA ARG A 197 7.34 -12.97 -16.36
C ARG A 197 7.22 -14.14 -17.33
N GLN A 198 6.50 -15.19 -16.97
CA GLN A 198 6.44 -16.44 -17.74
C GLN A 198 5.34 -16.44 -18.81
N LYS A 199 4.19 -15.83 -18.50
CA LYS A 199 2.97 -15.91 -19.33
C LYS A 199 2.49 -14.54 -19.83
N GLY A 200 2.99 -13.46 -19.23
CA GLY A 200 2.63 -12.09 -19.60
C GLY A 200 3.52 -11.49 -20.68
N LYS A 201 3.44 -10.17 -20.81
CA LYS A 201 4.30 -9.35 -21.67
C LYS A 201 5.55 -8.85 -20.95
N TYR A 202 5.74 -9.25 -19.69
CA TYR A 202 6.85 -8.86 -18.82
C TYR A 202 7.06 -7.34 -18.78
N LEU A 203 5.96 -6.59 -18.64
CA LEU A 203 5.96 -5.13 -18.62
C LEU A 203 6.55 -4.53 -17.35
N TRP A 204 6.68 -5.34 -16.30
CA TRP A 204 7.24 -4.97 -15.01
C TRP A 204 7.86 -6.19 -14.31
N ASP A 205 8.77 -5.90 -13.40
CA ASP A 205 9.49 -6.88 -12.59
C ASP A 205 9.28 -6.55 -11.11
N GLY A 206 8.77 -7.52 -10.35
CA GLY A 206 8.50 -7.36 -8.92
C GLY A 206 9.77 -7.16 -8.09
N GLN A 207 10.88 -7.81 -8.46
CA GLN A 207 12.16 -7.66 -7.78
C GLN A 207 12.73 -6.25 -7.98
N ILE A 208 12.59 -5.67 -9.18
CA ILE A 208 12.98 -4.27 -9.44
C ILE A 208 12.17 -3.33 -8.55
N CYS A 209 10.86 -3.56 -8.40
CA CYS A 209 10.01 -2.76 -7.52
C CYS A 209 10.43 -2.85 -6.04
N ILE A 210 10.69 -4.08 -5.55
CA ILE A 210 11.13 -4.33 -4.18
C ILE A 210 12.49 -3.67 -3.90
N ASN A 211 13.46 -3.89 -4.79
CA ASN A 211 14.81 -3.35 -4.64
C ASN A 211 14.81 -1.83 -4.69
N PHE A 212 14.05 -1.24 -5.62
CA PHE A 212 13.89 0.21 -5.70
C PHE A 212 13.32 0.78 -4.39
N ALA A 213 12.21 0.20 -3.90
CA ALA A 213 11.58 0.63 -2.66
C ALA A 213 12.54 0.54 -1.46
N ALA A 214 13.27 -0.57 -1.33
CA ALA A 214 14.23 -0.78 -0.26
C ALA A 214 15.34 0.28 -0.30
N SER A 215 15.98 0.45 -1.46
CA SER A 215 17.06 1.43 -1.65
C SER A 215 16.59 2.87 -1.45
N PHE A 216 15.40 3.21 -1.94
CA PHE A 216 14.81 4.53 -1.73
C PHE A 216 14.58 4.83 -0.25
N LEU A 217 14.02 3.88 0.51
CA LEU A 217 13.77 4.07 1.94
C LEU A 217 15.07 4.11 2.76
N GLU A 218 16.07 3.31 2.39
CA GLU A 218 17.39 3.38 3.03
C GLU A 218 18.07 4.73 2.79
N TRP A 219 18.03 5.22 1.55
CA TRP A 219 18.49 6.57 1.22
C TRP A 219 17.70 7.65 1.97
N LEU A 220 16.37 7.54 2.04
CA LEU A 220 15.51 8.51 2.72
C LEU A 220 15.87 8.63 4.21
N LYS A 221 16.19 7.51 4.88
CA LYS A 221 16.67 7.53 6.27
C LYS A 221 18.03 8.22 6.44
N GLY A 222 18.88 8.19 5.44
CA GLY A 222 20.15 8.91 5.43
C GLY A 222 19.99 10.42 5.14
N VAL A 223 18.91 10.82 4.47
CA VAL A 223 18.60 12.23 4.18
C VAL A 223 17.87 12.89 5.35
N MET A 224 16.90 12.20 5.94
CA MET A 224 16.07 12.74 7.02
C MET A 224 16.70 12.45 8.38
N THR A 225 17.75 13.20 8.72
CA THR A 225 18.49 13.07 10.00
C THR A 225 18.15 14.15 11.01
N GLU A 226 17.43 15.18 10.58
CA GLU A 226 17.10 16.37 11.37
C GLU A 226 15.59 16.53 11.52
N ASP A 227 15.21 17.34 12.51
CA ASP A 227 13.83 17.79 12.70
C ASP A 227 13.33 18.62 11.50
N GLY A 228 12.01 18.76 11.40
CA GLY A 228 11.34 19.53 10.37
C GLY A 228 10.34 18.73 9.54
N VAL A 229 9.70 19.45 8.62
CA VAL A 229 8.72 18.90 7.67
C VAL A 229 9.37 18.81 6.30
N TRP A 230 9.27 17.65 5.68
CA TRP A 230 9.86 17.32 4.39
C TRP A 230 8.79 17.00 3.36
N ARG A 231 9.04 17.35 2.10
CA ARG A 231 8.22 16.97 0.94
C ARG A 231 8.93 15.92 0.13
N ILE A 232 8.25 14.82 -0.14
CA ILE A 232 8.65 13.80 -1.12
C ILE A 232 7.74 13.97 -2.34
N ARG A 233 8.31 14.28 -3.50
CA ARG A 233 7.55 14.60 -4.72
C ARG A 233 7.98 13.78 -5.92
N LYS A 234 7.00 13.16 -6.58
CA LYS A 234 7.13 12.58 -7.91
C LYS A 234 6.30 13.39 -8.92
N ARG A 235 6.97 13.83 -9.99
CA ARG A 235 6.31 14.49 -11.13
C ARG A 235 6.10 13.51 -12.29
N GLU A 236 5.09 13.77 -13.12
CA GLU A 236 4.85 12.99 -14.34
C GLU A 236 6.03 13.14 -15.30
N LYS A 237 6.48 12.02 -15.91
CA LYS A 237 7.56 11.95 -16.92
C LYS A 237 8.95 12.44 -16.45
N VAL A 238 9.08 12.86 -15.20
CA VAL A 238 10.36 13.22 -14.58
C VAL A 238 10.97 11.96 -13.95
N PRO A 239 12.23 11.60 -14.26
CA PRO A 239 12.84 10.34 -13.83
C PRO A 239 13.43 10.40 -12.41
N VAL A 240 13.15 11.46 -11.64
CA VAL A 240 13.67 11.67 -10.29
C VAL A 240 12.54 11.84 -9.28
N ILE A 241 12.79 11.39 -8.05
CA ILE A 241 12.00 11.75 -6.87
C ILE A 241 12.73 12.88 -6.16
N GLU A 242 12.02 13.96 -5.90
CA GLU A 242 12.56 15.12 -5.20
C GLU A 242 12.24 14.99 -3.71
N VAL A 243 13.22 15.21 -2.85
CA VAL A 243 13.04 15.31 -1.40
C VAL A 243 13.65 16.61 -0.93
N PHE A 244 12.86 17.46 -0.28
CA PHE A 244 13.30 18.78 0.18
C PHE A 244 12.56 19.20 1.45
N LYS A 245 13.22 20.01 2.27
CA LYS A 245 12.68 20.57 3.51
C LYS A 245 11.67 21.67 3.20
N LEU A 246 10.55 21.68 3.91
CA LEU A 246 9.53 22.73 3.89
C LEU A 246 9.65 23.62 5.12
N GLU A 247 9.88 23.00 6.28
CA GLU A 247 10.00 23.66 7.57
C GLU A 247 11.24 23.11 8.29
N GLU A 248 12.02 23.99 8.92
CA GLU A 248 13.28 23.62 9.58
C GLU A 248 13.06 22.89 10.92
N THR A 249 11.91 23.08 11.55
CA THR A 249 11.60 22.58 12.90
C THR A 249 10.17 22.10 12.98
N GLY A 250 9.90 21.15 13.89
CA GLY A 250 8.58 20.64 14.14
C GLY A 250 8.11 19.60 13.12
N HIS A 251 6.85 19.20 13.24
CA HIS A 251 6.26 18.08 12.53
C HIS A 251 5.06 18.47 11.66
N GLY A 252 4.77 19.77 11.55
CA GLY A 252 3.53 20.26 10.94
C GLY A 252 2.30 19.58 11.54
N ASP A 253 1.31 19.30 10.70
CA ASP A 253 0.07 18.60 11.07
C ASP A 253 0.18 17.07 10.98
N ILE A 254 1.38 16.52 10.69
CA ILE A 254 1.59 15.07 10.50
C ILE A 254 1.37 14.32 11.82
N LEU A 255 1.80 14.93 12.94
CA LEU A 255 1.71 14.34 14.28
C LEU A 255 0.76 15.16 15.14
N SER A 256 -0.25 14.50 15.70
CA SER A 256 -1.21 15.15 16.59
C SER A 256 -0.60 15.40 17.98
N GLN A 257 -1.06 16.46 18.65
CA GLN A 257 -0.61 16.77 20.02
C GLN A 257 -0.83 15.59 20.98
N ALA A 258 -1.98 14.91 20.88
CA ALA A 258 -2.29 13.74 21.69
C ALA A 258 -1.25 12.62 21.51
N PHE A 259 -0.77 12.38 20.29
CA PHE A 259 0.28 11.39 20.01
C PHE A 259 1.62 11.80 20.62
N LEU A 260 2.00 13.07 20.47
CA LEU A 260 3.25 13.63 21.00
C LEU A 260 3.28 13.53 22.53
N ASP A 261 2.18 13.90 23.18
CA ASP A 261 2.02 13.84 24.64
C ASP A 261 2.10 12.40 25.14
N TRP A 262 1.38 11.47 24.48
CA TRP A 262 1.43 10.05 24.82
C TRP A 262 2.85 9.50 24.67
N ARG A 263 3.51 9.75 23.53
CA ARG A 263 4.82 9.18 23.22
C ARG A 263 5.90 9.69 24.18
N SER A 264 5.83 10.96 24.55
CA SER A 264 6.75 11.58 25.51
C SER A 264 6.58 11.01 26.93
N LYS A 265 5.34 10.72 27.34
CA LYS A 265 5.06 10.06 28.63
C LYS A 265 5.54 8.61 28.68
N GLU A 266 5.31 7.84 27.61
CA GLU A 266 5.77 6.44 27.52
C GLU A 266 7.29 6.32 27.64
N LEU A 267 8.04 7.18 26.95
CA LEU A 267 9.51 7.22 27.05
C LEU A 267 10.01 7.63 28.43
N ALA A 268 9.28 8.52 29.13
CA ALA A 268 9.58 8.87 30.50
C ALA A 268 9.28 7.71 31.49
N ALA A 269 8.28 6.89 31.20
CA ALA A 269 7.90 5.72 32.00
C ALA A 269 8.83 4.51 31.77
N TYR A 270 9.42 4.39 30.59
CA TYR A 270 10.35 3.30 30.22
C TYR A 270 11.59 3.84 29.50
N PRO A 271 12.56 4.43 30.22
CA PRO A 271 13.81 4.87 29.61
C PRO A 271 14.56 3.65 29.07
N THR A 272 14.57 3.48 27.74
CA THR A 272 15.36 2.46 27.06
C THR A 272 16.83 2.57 27.46
N GLN A 273 17.39 1.48 27.99
CA GLN A 273 18.83 1.30 28.17
C GLN A 273 19.53 1.26 26.80
N HIS A 274 19.81 2.43 26.22
CA HIS A 274 20.82 2.55 25.19
C HIS A 274 22.11 3.03 25.84
N SER A 275 22.82 2.11 26.51
CA SER A 275 24.22 2.31 26.83
C SER A 275 25.01 2.30 25.51
N ALA A 276 25.58 3.44 25.14
CA ALA A 276 26.64 3.53 24.17
C ALA A 276 27.78 2.61 24.65
N GLY A 277 27.94 1.46 23.99
CA GLY A 277 29.09 0.59 24.17
C GLY A 277 30.34 1.30 23.64
N THR A 278 31.00 2.05 24.50
CA THR A 278 32.40 2.45 24.30
C THR A 278 33.24 1.19 24.44
N ALA A 279 33.62 0.58 23.32
CA ALA A 279 34.62 -0.47 23.30
C ALA A 279 36.00 0.14 23.58
N HIS A 280 36.34 0.27 24.86
CA HIS A 280 37.74 0.26 25.29
C HIS A 280 38.14 -1.19 25.49
N ILE A 281 38.92 -1.74 24.55
CA ILE A 281 39.74 -2.93 24.80
C ILE A 281 41.18 -2.52 24.58
N ASN A 282 41.87 -2.30 25.70
CA ASN A 282 43.31 -2.18 25.78
C ASN A 282 43.96 -3.47 25.29
N GLY A 283 45.05 -3.33 24.54
CA GLY A 283 45.93 -4.43 24.21
C GLY A 283 46.55 -5.04 25.46
N ASN A 284 46.58 -6.37 25.50
CA ASN A 284 47.77 -7.11 25.91
C ASN A 284 47.67 -8.50 25.29
N GLY A 285 48.61 -8.79 24.41
CA GLY A 285 48.76 -10.10 23.81
C GLY A 285 49.29 -11.11 24.81
N GLN A 286 48.79 -12.33 24.71
CA GLN A 286 49.55 -13.55 24.98
C GLN A 286 48.81 -14.71 24.31
N VAL A 287 49.46 -15.26 23.29
CA VAL A 287 49.08 -16.52 22.64
C VAL A 287 49.70 -17.66 23.44
N PRO A 288 48.97 -18.75 23.71
CA PRO A 288 49.59 -20.06 23.86
C PRO A 288 49.19 -20.97 22.70
N GLU A 289 50.21 -21.64 22.17
CA GLU A 289 50.20 -22.69 21.14
C GLU A 289 49.54 -24.01 21.64
N PRO A 290 49.32 -25.00 20.74
CA PRO A 290 48.22 -25.96 20.84
C PRO A 290 48.59 -27.24 21.58
N GLY A 291 47.55 -27.92 22.07
CA GLY A 291 47.53 -29.34 22.44
C GLY A 291 46.33 -30.03 21.80
#